data_AF-A0A1G5EAJ6-F1
#
_entry.id   AF-A0A1G5EAJ6-F1
#
_cell.length_a   1.000
_cell.length_b   1.000
_cell.length_c   1.000
_cell.angle_alpha   90.00
_cell.angle_beta   90.00
_cell.angle_gamma   90.00
#
_symmetry.space_group_name_H-M   'P 1'
#
loop_
_entity.id
_entity.type
_entity.pdbx_description
1 polymer ?
#
loop_
_entity_poly.entity_id
_entity_poly.type
_entity_poly.pdbx_seq_one_letter_code
_entity_poly.pdbx_strand_id
1 'polypeptide(L)'
;MEIKKCSKCGMILGTRPNTIDDGSGVCFACQNAEKKKTINFKERQKWLTEYIKENKTHPVYDCLVGVSGGKDSHMIVKRLVEEHGCKNILLVNMTDEFTKTQAGLHNINNLADRYNCDLITYRFNPKTFKEKAREGLEQDLFPLKWFEDRLYKTPFEIAKKFGIKLVFYGENSEFEYGSAKTLEIFHPLSDDDTKLIYLGAIWPYSISDSLECAREAGFVDLDYYNEWQRQGQLENFSQIDSIGYIVAVWCKFPKFGFQRVTDIACRFVRDGILTKEQAELYIAEQDWILDPAAKRDLCRTIDITEEFFDQCVDKHANRDLLEKDINGNWRRKDYFPKTF
;
A
#
# COMPACT_ATOMS: atom_id res chain seq x y z
N MET A 1 10.69 27.77 1.18
CA MET A 1 10.96 26.91 2.37
C MET A 1 12.15 26.02 2.05
N GLU A 2 13.06 25.79 3.00
CA GLU A 2 14.14 24.81 2.80
C GLU A 2 13.58 23.39 2.93
N ILE A 3 13.74 22.57 1.89
CA ILE A 3 13.30 21.18 1.88
C ILE A 3 14.30 20.33 2.67
N LYS A 4 13.87 19.83 3.83
CA LYS A 4 14.68 18.95 4.68
C LYS A 4 14.45 17.49 4.34
N LYS A 5 15.49 16.67 4.46
CA LYS A 5 15.47 15.22 4.20
C LYS A 5 15.93 14.43 5.41
N CYS A 6 15.38 13.24 5.57
CA CYS A 6 15.81 12.27 6.56
C CYS A 6 17.28 11.94 6.34
N SER A 7 18.08 12.12 7.38
CA SER A 7 19.53 11.86 7.32
C SER A 7 19.86 10.39 7.01
N LYS A 8 18.96 9.45 7.35
CA LYS A 8 19.12 8.00 7.08
C LYS A 8 18.65 7.54 5.71
N CYS A 9 17.48 7.98 5.22
CA CYS A 9 16.85 7.36 4.03
C CYS A 9 16.45 8.32 2.90
N GLY A 10 16.68 9.62 3.05
CA GLY A 10 16.36 10.61 2.02
C GLY A 10 14.88 11.04 1.96
N MET A 11 14.00 10.47 2.77
CA MET A 11 12.58 10.87 2.88
C MET A 11 12.47 12.37 3.18
N ILE A 12 11.67 13.10 2.41
CA ILE A 12 11.33 14.50 2.68
C ILE A 12 10.61 14.63 4.04
N LEU A 13 11.08 15.54 4.90
CA LEU A 13 10.56 15.72 6.26
C LEU A 13 9.49 16.81 6.30
N GLY A 14 8.52 16.64 7.21
CA GLY A 14 7.46 17.62 7.47
C GLY A 14 6.36 17.71 6.41
N THR A 15 6.39 16.89 5.36
CA THR A 15 5.39 16.95 4.28
C THR A 15 4.41 15.78 4.25
N ARG A 16 4.76 14.62 4.84
CA ARG A 16 3.81 13.51 4.98
C ARG A 16 2.77 13.86 6.04
N PRO A 17 1.46 13.76 5.74
CA PRO A 17 0.42 13.95 6.75
C PRO A 17 0.57 12.96 7.91
N ASN A 18 0.26 13.41 9.13
CA ASN A 18 0.17 12.60 10.35
C ASN A 18 1.47 11.90 10.81
N THR A 19 2.62 12.14 10.16
CA THR A 19 3.90 11.60 10.67
C THR A 19 4.34 12.33 11.92
N ILE A 20 4.95 11.58 12.84
CA ILE A 20 5.59 12.14 14.02
C ILE A 20 6.91 12.80 13.59
N ASP A 21 7.09 14.05 13.98
CA ASP A 21 8.35 14.79 13.86
C ASP A 21 8.83 15.19 15.26
N ASP A 22 10.00 14.68 15.64
CA ASP A 22 10.66 14.98 16.91
C ASP A 22 11.85 15.93 16.75
N GLY A 23 12.07 16.47 15.54
CA GLY A 23 13.17 17.37 15.24
C GLY A 23 14.55 16.70 15.13
N SER A 24 14.64 15.36 15.22
CA SER A 24 15.93 14.65 15.15
C SER A 24 16.61 14.68 13.78
N GLY A 25 15.89 15.09 12.73
CA GLY A 25 16.34 14.96 11.34
C GLY A 25 16.28 13.52 10.79
N VAL A 26 15.74 12.57 11.57
CA VAL A 26 15.49 11.18 11.15
C VAL A 26 13.99 10.93 11.12
N CYS A 27 13.44 10.56 9.95
CA CYS A 27 12.02 10.27 9.85
C CYS A 27 11.60 9.12 10.77
N PHE A 28 10.39 9.21 11.28
CA PHE A 28 9.94 8.28 12.31
C PHE A 28 9.81 6.84 11.81
N ALA A 29 9.60 6.61 10.50
CA ALA A 29 9.68 5.30 9.87
C ALA A 29 11.08 4.65 10.04
N CYS A 30 12.16 5.43 9.91
CA CYS A 30 13.52 4.95 10.18
C CYS A 30 13.74 4.65 11.66
N GLN A 31 13.17 5.46 12.56
CA GLN A 31 13.23 5.19 13.99
C GLN A 31 12.47 3.91 14.35
N ASN A 32 11.29 3.71 13.78
CA ASN A 32 10.46 2.53 13.98
C ASN A 32 11.13 1.26 13.43
N ALA A 33 11.88 1.35 12.34
CA ALA A 33 12.68 0.23 11.85
C ALA A 33 13.76 -0.21 12.86
N GLU A 34 14.39 0.73 13.58
CA GLU A 34 15.31 0.36 14.67
C GLU A 34 14.56 -0.25 15.87
N LYS A 35 13.42 0.33 16.27
CA LYS A 35 12.58 -0.23 17.34
C LYS A 35 12.07 -1.63 17.01
N LYS A 36 11.79 -1.92 15.74
CA LYS A 36 11.34 -3.23 15.28
C LYS A 36 12.33 -4.33 15.68
N LYS A 37 13.64 -4.04 15.70
CA LYS A 37 14.69 -4.99 16.09
C LYS A 37 14.63 -5.42 17.55
N THR A 38 13.94 -4.67 18.42
CA THR A 38 13.79 -5.01 19.85
C THR A 38 12.52 -5.80 20.15
N ILE A 39 11.67 -6.06 19.15
CA ILE A 39 10.40 -6.79 19.32
C ILE A 39 10.66 -8.30 19.24
N ASN A 40 10.14 -9.03 20.22
CA ASN A 40 10.17 -10.51 20.20
C ASN A 40 9.10 -11.07 19.26
N PHE A 41 9.39 -11.13 17.97
CA PHE A 41 8.44 -11.66 16.97
C PHE A 41 8.16 -13.15 17.15
N LYS A 42 9.10 -13.95 17.67
CA LYS A 42 8.87 -15.38 17.94
C LYS A 42 7.78 -15.57 18.99
N GLU A 43 7.76 -14.72 20.01
CA GLU A 43 6.71 -14.73 21.02
C GLU A 43 5.37 -14.28 20.45
N ARG A 44 5.35 -13.25 19.59
CA ARG A 44 4.11 -12.84 18.88
C ARG A 44 3.56 -13.94 17.98
N GLN A 45 4.42 -14.70 17.30
CA GLN A 45 4.02 -15.84 16.48
C GLN A 45 3.41 -16.96 17.31
N LYS A 46 4.05 -17.33 18.44
CA LYS A 46 3.51 -18.33 19.37
C LYS A 46 2.16 -17.87 19.94
N TRP A 47 2.08 -16.59 20.35
CA TRP A 47 0.84 -15.99 20.81
C TRP A 47 -0.27 -16.11 19.75
N LEU A 48 0.02 -15.79 18.48
CA LEU A 48 -0.99 -15.84 17.43
C LEU A 48 -1.55 -17.27 17.25
N THR A 49 -0.69 -18.30 17.27
CA THR A 49 -1.14 -19.69 17.13
C THR A 49 -2.12 -20.09 18.23
N GLU A 50 -1.82 -19.76 19.49
CA GLU A 50 -2.76 -20.05 20.60
C GLU A 50 -4.02 -19.18 20.50
N TYR A 51 -3.86 -17.90 20.13
CA TYR A 51 -4.97 -16.98 19.97
C TYR A 51 -5.98 -17.44 18.92
N ILE A 52 -5.51 -17.94 17.77
CA ILE A 52 -6.37 -18.51 16.72
C ILE A 52 -7.12 -19.73 17.26
N LYS A 53 -6.42 -20.63 17.96
CA LYS A 53 -7.03 -21.84 18.53
C LYS A 53 -8.15 -21.53 19.52
N GLU A 54 -8.00 -20.48 20.33
CA GLU A 54 -9.00 -20.06 21.31
C GLU A 54 -10.20 -19.31 20.69
N ASN A 55 -9.99 -18.62 19.56
CA ASN A 55 -10.99 -17.69 19.00
C ASN A 55 -11.64 -18.17 17.69
N LYS A 56 -11.13 -19.24 17.07
CA LYS A 56 -11.78 -19.93 15.95
C LYS A 56 -13.07 -20.60 16.45
N THR A 57 -14.19 -19.91 16.24
CA THR A 57 -15.51 -20.32 16.74
C THR A 57 -16.55 -20.56 15.65
N HIS A 58 -16.29 -20.08 14.43
CA HIS A 58 -17.21 -20.25 13.31
C HIS A 58 -17.15 -21.70 12.78
N PRO A 59 -18.29 -22.32 12.39
CA PRO A 59 -18.34 -23.75 12.06
C PRO A 59 -17.59 -24.14 10.78
N VAL A 60 -17.38 -23.20 9.85
CA VAL A 60 -16.71 -23.44 8.56
C VAL A 60 -15.35 -22.76 8.53
N TYR A 61 -15.34 -21.42 8.53
CA TYR A 61 -14.13 -20.60 8.42
C TYR A 61 -13.37 -20.41 9.74
N ASP A 62 -12.05 -20.44 9.64
CA ASP A 62 -11.11 -20.20 10.72
C ASP A 62 -10.90 -18.70 10.94
N CYS A 63 -10.82 -17.99 9.83
CA CYS A 63 -10.65 -16.55 9.76
C CYS A 63 -11.05 -16.00 8.39
N LEU A 64 -11.07 -14.67 8.30
CA LEU A 64 -11.25 -13.92 7.06
C LEU A 64 -9.96 -13.15 6.74
N VAL A 65 -9.58 -13.09 5.48
CA VAL A 65 -8.44 -12.29 5.01
C VAL A 65 -8.91 -11.33 3.92
N GLY A 66 -8.66 -10.03 4.11
CA GLY A 66 -8.80 -9.06 3.03
C GLY A 66 -7.62 -9.18 2.08
N VAL A 67 -7.88 -9.46 0.81
CA VAL A 67 -6.83 -9.75 -0.19
C VAL A 67 -6.98 -8.92 -1.44
N SER A 68 -5.87 -8.48 -2.02
CA SER A 68 -5.85 -7.92 -3.37
C SER A 68 -5.42 -8.97 -4.42
N GLY A 69 -4.65 -9.97 -3.98
CA GLY A 69 -3.87 -10.86 -4.84
C GLY A 69 -2.38 -10.50 -4.82
N GLY A 70 -1.98 -9.38 -4.22
CA GLY A 70 -0.59 -8.97 -4.13
C GLY A 70 0.28 -9.88 -3.25
N LYS A 71 1.59 -9.56 -3.21
CA LYS A 71 2.59 -10.29 -2.40
C LYS A 71 2.20 -10.42 -0.92
N ASP A 72 1.61 -9.37 -0.33
CA ASP A 72 1.29 -9.37 1.10
C ASP A 72 0.09 -10.28 1.37
N SER A 73 -0.88 -10.33 0.45
CA SER A 73 -2.01 -11.27 0.53
C SER A 73 -1.52 -12.72 0.49
N HIS A 74 -0.58 -13.04 -0.43
CA HIS A 74 0.02 -14.37 -0.50
C HIS A 74 0.78 -14.72 0.77
N MET A 75 1.63 -13.82 1.27
CA MET A 75 2.37 -14.02 2.51
C MET A 75 1.44 -14.26 3.70
N ILE A 76 0.33 -13.52 3.81
CA ILE A 76 -0.64 -13.68 4.89
C ILE A 76 -1.28 -15.06 4.87
N VAL A 77 -1.87 -15.43 3.72
CA VAL A 77 -2.55 -16.72 3.58
C VAL A 77 -1.57 -17.87 3.80
N LYS A 78 -0.38 -17.80 3.19
CA LYS A 78 0.68 -18.80 3.36
C LYS A 78 1.00 -19.05 4.82
N ARG A 79 1.34 -17.99 5.57
CA ARG A 79 1.73 -18.13 6.99
C ARG A 79 0.58 -18.59 7.88
N LEU A 80 -0.64 -18.14 7.61
CA LEU A 80 -1.81 -18.61 8.35
C LEU A 80 -2.01 -20.12 8.17
N VAL A 81 -1.86 -20.62 6.94
CA VAL A 81 -2.02 -22.05 6.64
C VAL A 81 -0.85 -22.87 7.16
N GLU A 82 0.37 -22.51 6.79
CA GLU A 82 1.56 -23.34 7.02
C GLU A 82 2.07 -23.24 8.47
N GLU A 83 1.98 -22.05 9.09
CA GLU A 83 2.61 -21.79 10.40
C GLU A 83 1.63 -21.63 11.55
N HIS A 84 0.37 -21.28 11.25
CA HIS A 84 -0.67 -21.11 12.26
C HIS A 84 -1.81 -22.13 12.15
N GLY A 85 -1.74 -23.06 11.20
CA GLY A 85 -2.65 -24.20 11.09
C GLY A 85 -4.09 -23.85 10.71
N CYS A 86 -4.32 -22.67 10.12
CA CYS A 86 -5.62 -22.32 9.56
C CYS A 86 -5.91 -23.23 8.35
N LYS A 87 -7.10 -23.83 8.31
CA LYS A 87 -7.51 -24.77 7.26
C LYS A 87 -8.50 -24.18 6.27
N ASN A 88 -9.47 -23.42 6.78
CA ASN A 88 -10.54 -22.85 5.98
C ASN A 88 -10.51 -21.32 6.11
N ILE A 89 -10.00 -20.63 5.10
CA ILE A 89 -9.89 -19.17 5.10
C ILE A 89 -10.91 -18.61 4.11
N LEU A 90 -11.71 -17.63 4.55
CA LEU A 90 -12.55 -16.84 3.63
C LEU A 90 -11.73 -15.66 3.11
N LEU A 91 -11.51 -15.62 1.80
CA LEU A 91 -10.85 -14.49 1.15
C LEU A 91 -11.90 -13.45 0.72
N VAL A 92 -11.62 -12.18 0.97
CA VAL A 92 -12.43 -11.06 0.48
C VAL A 92 -11.56 -10.13 -0.36
N ASN A 93 -11.85 -10.09 -1.65
CA ASN A 93 -11.25 -9.16 -2.59
C ASN A 93 -12.19 -7.99 -2.87
N MET A 94 -11.64 -6.78 -2.82
CA MET A 94 -12.36 -5.56 -3.19
C MET A 94 -11.91 -5.14 -4.58
N THR A 95 -12.82 -5.15 -5.55
CA THR A 95 -12.46 -4.83 -6.94
C THR A 95 -12.77 -3.37 -7.27
N ASP A 96 -11.74 -2.65 -7.73
CA ASP A 96 -11.89 -1.34 -8.39
C ASP A 96 -12.38 -1.49 -9.85
N GLU A 97 -12.69 -0.35 -10.49
CA GLU A 97 -13.20 -0.28 -11.87
C GLU A 97 -12.11 -0.08 -12.94
N PHE A 98 -10.82 -0.12 -12.56
CA PHE A 98 -9.71 0.07 -13.49
C PHE A 98 -9.42 -1.19 -14.30
N THR A 99 -8.59 -1.03 -15.34
CA THR A 99 -8.11 -2.16 -16.13
C THR A 99 -7.29 -3.08 -15.26
N LYS A 100 -7.72 -4.34 -15.13
CA LYS A 100 -6.95 -5.38 -14.43
C LYS A 100 -5.80 -5.85 -15.28
N THR A 101 -4.66 -6.10 -14.64
CA THR A 101 -3.51 -6.72 -15.29
C THR A 101 -3.69 -8.24 -15.33
N GLN A 102 -3.05 -8.93 -16.27
CA GLN A 102 -2.96 -10.37 -16.33
C GLN A 102 -2.28 -10.93 -15.08
N ALA A 103 -1.21 -10.29 -14.59
CA ALA A 103 -0.56 -10.67 -13.35
C ALA A 103 -1.52 -10.56 -12.16
N GLY A 104 -2.28 -9.46 -12.04
CA GLY A 104 -3.28 -9.27 -11.00
C GLY A 104 -4.37 -10.35 -11.02
N LEU A 105 -4.93 -10.63 -12.21
CA LEU A 105 -5.94 -11.68 -12.40
C LEU A 105 -5.36 -13.08 -12.10
N HIS A 106 -4.14 -13.35 -12.53
CA HIS A 106 -3.45 -14.61 -12.22
C HIS A 106 -3.31 -14.77 -10.71
N ASN A 107 -2.76 -13.75 -10.05
CA ASN A 107 -2.41 -13.82 -8.65
C ASN A 107 -3.62 -13.98 -7.72
N ILE A 108 -4.73 -13.30 -7.99
CA ILE A 108 -5.93 -13.46 -7.14
C ILE A 108 -6.55 -14.86 -7.28
N ASN A 109 -6.56 -15.44 -8.48
CA ASN A 109 -7.05 -16.81 -8.70
C ASN A 109 -6.07 -17.85 -8.13
N ASN A 110 -4.77 -17.68 -8.38
CA ASN A 110 -3.73 -18.54 -7.81
C ASN A 110 -3.84 -18.61 -6.29
N LEU A 111 -4.04 -17.48 -5.62
CA LEU A 111 -4.17 -17.45 -4.16
C LEU A 111 -5.32 -18.33 -3.65
N ALA A 112 -6.47 -18.28 -4.32
CA ALA A 112 -7.64 -19.10 -3.97
C ALA A 112 -7.41 -20.58 -4.28
N ASP A 113 -6.91 -20.89 -5.49
CA ASP A 113 -6.69 -22.26 -5.95
C ASP A 113 -5.59 -22.97 -5.15
N ARG A 114 -4.47 -22.28 -4.90
CA ARG A 114 -3.27 -22.84 -4.26
C ARG A 114 -3.53 -23.26 -2.81
N TYR A 115 -4.35 -22.51 -2.10
CA TYR A 115 -4.70 -22.74 -0.70
C TYR A 115 -6.12 -23.27 -0.51
N ASN A 116 -6.82 -23.61 -1.60
CA ASN A 116 -8.19 -24.13 -1.60
C ASN A 116 -9.14 -23.30 -0.71
N CYS A 117 -9.16 -21.99 -0.95
CA CYS A 117 -9.93 -21.02 -0.17
C CYS A 117 -11.15 -20.51 -0.95
N ASP A 118 -12.24 -20.25 -0.23
CA ASP A 118 -13.38 -19.53 -0.80
C ASP A 118 -13.01 -18.07 -1.04
N LEU A 119 -13.42 -17.52 -2.19
CA LEU A 119 -13.15 -16.14 -2.57
C LEU A 119 -14.45 -15.37 -2.85
N ILE A 120 -14.69 -14.32 -2.05
CA ILE A 120 -15.69 -13.30 -2.34
C ILE A 120 -15.01 -12.13 -3.03
N THR A 121 -15.42 -11.83 -4.27
CA THR A 121 -15.08 -10.56 -4.92
C THR A 121 -16.23 -9.58 -4.74
N TYR A 122 -15.99 -8.53 -3.96
CA TYR A 122 -16.95 -7.48 -3.69
C TYR A 122 -16.71 -6.29 -4.62
N ARG A 123 -17.70 -6.01 -5.48
CA ARG A 123 -17.71 -4.86 -6.39
C ARG A 123 -18.75 -3.85 -5.94
N PHE A 124 -18.33 -2.61 -5.72
CA PHE A 124 -19.27 -1.52 -5.47
C PHE A 124 -20.07 -1.16 -6.72
N ASN A 125 -21.16 -0.40 -6.58
CA ASN A 125 -21.87 0.12 -7.74
C ASN A 125 -20.91 0.95 -8.62
N PRO A 126 -20.72 0.60 -9.90
CA PRO A 126 -19.75 1.28 -10.76
C PRO A 126 -20.00 2.78 -10.90
N LYS A 127 -21.27 3.21 -10.93
CA LYS A 127 -21.61 4.64 -11.00
C LYS A 127 -21.15 5.38 -9.75
N THR A 128 -21.41 4.80 -8.58
CA THR A 128 -20.97 5.36 -7.30
C THR A 128 -19.44 5.41 -7.20
N PHE A 129 -18.73 4.39 -7.66
CA PHE A 129 -17.27 4.40 -7.71
C PHE A 129 -16.76 5.58 -8.54
N LYS A 130 -17.28 5.75 -9.77
CA LYS A 130 -16.89 6.83 -10.69
C LYS A 130 -17.16 8.22 -10.10
N GLU A 131 -18.37 8.43 -9.59
CA GLU A 131 -18.80 9.69 -8.95
C GLU A 131 -17.87 10.03 -7.79
N LYS A 132 -17.62 9.07 -6.90
CA LYS A 132 -16.77 9.30 -5.71
C LYS A 132 -15.30 9.47 -6.05
N ALA A 133 -14.82 8.81 -7.10
CA ALA A 133 -13.46 8.98 -7.56
C ALA A 133 -13.23 10.36 -8.20
N ARG A 134 -14.21 10.84 -8.97
CA ARG A 134 -14.20 12.20 -9.50
C ARG A 134 -14.26 13.25 -8.40
N GLU A 135 -15.17 13.11 -7.43
CA GLU A 135 -15.25 14.00 -6.27
C GLU A 135 -13.91 14.06 -5.51
N GLY A 136 -13.31 12.90 -5.23
CA GLY A 136 -12.02 12.82 -4.53
C GLY A 136 -10.86 13.46 -5.32
N LEU A 137 -10.86 13.34 -6.65
CA LEU A 137 -9.88 14.02 -7.51
C LEU A 137 -10.04 15.55 -7.44
N GLU A 138 -11.27 16.05 -7.62
CA GLU A 138 -11.57 17.48 -7.74
C GLU A 138 -11.42 18.26 -6.42
N GLN A 139 -11.70 17.60 -5.29
CA GLN A 139 -11.72 18.22 -3.96
C GLN A 139 -10.42 18.02 -3.18
N ASP A 140 -9.80 16.84 -3.29
CA ASP A 140 -8.67 16.45 -2.43
C ASP A 140 -7.40 16.07 -3.22
N LEU A 141 -7.47 16.02 -4.55
CA LEU A 141 -6.50 15.31 -5.39
C LEU A 141 -6.22 13.89 -4.84
N PHE A 142 -7.29 13.15 -4.53
CA PHE A 142 -7.21 11.79 -4.02
C PHE A 142 -8.36 10.94 -4.58
N PRO A 143 -8.26 10.46 -5.84
CA PRO A 143 -9.35 9.80 -6.54
C PRO A 143 -9.81 8.48 -5.87
N LEU A 144 -8.99 7.85 -5.03
CA LEU A 144 -9.39 6.61 -4.34
C LEU A 144 -9.75 6.80 -2.87
N LYS A 145 -9.87 8.03 -2.37
CA LYS A 145 -10.19 8.32 -0.97
C LYS A 145 -11.41 7.53 -0.46
N TRP A 146 -12.49 7.52 -1.22
CA TRP A 146 -13.73 6.81 -0.87
C TRP A 146 -13.59 5.29 -0.93
N PHE A 147 -12.83 4.80 -1.91
CA PHE A 147 -12.62 3.36 -2.14
C PHE A 147 -11.67 2.78 -1.10
N GLU A 148 -10.53 3.42 -0.82
CA GLU A 148 -9.56 2.97 0.18
C GLU A 148 -10.16 2.96 1.60
N ASP A 149 -10.99 3.94 1.97
CA ASP A 149 -11.74 3.89 3.24
C ASP A 149 -12.60 2.62 3.37
N ARG A 150 -13.22 2.20 2.27
CA ARG A 150 -14.06 1.00 2.20
C ARG A 150 -13.27 -0.29 2.04
N LEU A 151 -12.11 -0.24 1.41
CA LEU A 151 -11.17 -1.34 1.26
C LEU A 151 -10.83 -1.93 2.64
N TYR A 152 -10.63 -1.07 3.64
CA TYR A 152 -10.34 -1.50 5.01
C TYR A 152 -11.59 -1.89 5.82
N LYS A 153 -12.75 -1.26 5.59
CA LYS A 153 -13.95 -1.50 6.41
C LYS A 153 -14.79 -2.70 5.92
N THR A 154 -14.89 -2.91 4.62
CA THR A 154 -15.86 -3.86 4.05
C THR A 154 -15.53 -5.32 4.38
N PRO A 155 -14.26 -5.79 4.30
CA PRO A 155 -13.94 -7.15 4.73
C PRO A 155 -14.24 -7.40 6.22
N PHE A 156 -14.03 -6.39 7.07
CA PHE A 156 -14.37 -6.48 8.49
C PHE A 156 -15.89 -6.57 8.71
N GLU A 157 -16.69 -5.76 8.01
CA GLU A 157 -18.16 -5.84 8.07
C GLU A 157 -18.70 -7.17 7.52
N ILE A 158 -18.06 -7.74 6.49
CA ILE A 158 -18.39 -9.08 5.98
C ILE A 158 -18.08 -10.13 7.04
N ALA A 159 -16.92 -10.08 7.70
CA ALA A 159 -16.57 -11.01 8.77
C ALA A 159 -17.64 -11.01 9.88
N LYS A 160 -18.06 -9.81 10.31
CA LYS A 160 -19.12 -9.64 11.32
C LYS A 160 -20.45 -10.25 10.88
N LYS A 161 -20.86 -10.02 9.63
CA LYS A 161 -22.10 -10.59 9.07
C LYS A 161 -22.05 -12.11 8.95
N PHE A 162 -20.87 -12.67 8.73
CA PHE A 162 -20.65 -14.12 8.69
C PHE A 162 -20.41 -14.72 10.08
N GLY A 163 -20.27 -13.90 11.14
CA GLY A 163 -19.92 -14.38 12.48
C GLY A 163 -18.48 -14.91 12.59
N ILE A 164 -17.57 -14.46 11.72
CA ILE A 164 -16.15 -14.81 11.74
C ILE A 164 -15.42 -13.83 12.65
N LYS A 165 -14.85 -14.34 13.74
CA LYS A 165 -14.22 -13.50 14.78
C LYS A 165 -12.83 -12.99 14.44
N LEU A 166 -12.12 -13.64 13.52
CA LEU A 166 -10.72 -13.35 13.23
C LEU A 166 -10.58 -12.79 11.81
N VAL A 167 -10.04 -11.59 11.70
CA VAL A 167 -9.77 -10.91 10.42
C VAL A 167 -8.29 -10.56 10.34
N PHE A 168 -7.65 -10.79 9.20
CA PHE A 168 -6.23 -10.47 9.01
C PHE A 168 -5.99 -9.50 7.86
N TYR A 169 -5.16 -8.49 8.11
CA TYR A 169 -4.57 -7.60 7.12
C TYR A 169 -3.04 -7.67 7.15
N GLY A 170 -2.40 -7.01 6.19
CA GLY A 170 -0.95 -6.98 6.03
C GLY A 170 -0.24 -6.08 7.03
N GLU A 171 0.38 -5.01 6.52
CA GLU A 171 1.21 -4.11 7.32
C GLU A 171 0.38 -3.20 8.26
N ASN A 172 0.97 -2.85 9.41
CA ASN A 172 0.50 -1.73 10.21
C ASN A 172 1.08 -0.43 9.60
N SER A 173 0.34 0.17 8.66
CA SER A 173 0.81 1.34 7.90
C SER A 173 1.22 2.52 8.79
N GLU A 174 0.49 2.77 9.86
CA GLU A 174 0.80 3.86 10.79
C GLU A 174 2.18 3.67 11.43
N PHE A 175 2.53 2.44 11.83
CA PHE A 175 3.86 2.15 12.34
C PHE A 175 4.92 2.19 11.23
N GLU A 176 4.66 1.56 10.09
CA GLU A 176 5.64 1.42 9.00
C GLU A 176 5.98 2.75 8.30
N TYR A 177 5.04 3.70 8.26
CA TYR A 177 5.25 5.05 7.70
C TYR A 177 5.53 6.13 8.75
N GLY A 178 5.54 5.78 10.04
CA GLY A 178 6.01 6.68 11.11
C GLY A 178 4.95 7.60 11.73
N SER A 179 3.67 7.26 11.60
CA SER A 179 2.56 7.93 12.27
C SER A 179 2.25 7.38 13.67
N ALA A 180 2.72 6.15 13.98
CA ALA A 180 2.55 5.51 15.29
C ALA A 180 3.88 5.21 15.98
N LYS A 181 3.89 5.26 17.32
CA LYS A 181 5.06 4.95 18.16
C LYS A 181 5.22 3.47 18.47
N THR A 182 4.13 2.73 18.48
CA THR A 182 4.04 1.34 18.90
C THR A 182 3.54 0.47 17.74
N LEU A 183 4.11 -0.72 17.61
CA LEU A 183 3.66 -1.71 16.63
C LEU A 183 2.53 -2.53 17.26
N GLU A 184 1.33 -1.96 17.20
CA GLU A 184 0.10 -2.60 17.67
C GLU A 184 -0.26 -3.81 16.83
N ILE A 185 -0.73 -4.86 17.50
CA ILE A 185 -1.18 -6.10 16.86
C ILE A 185 -2.59 -5.95 16.29
N PHE A 186 -3.48 -5.31 17.06
CA PHE A 186 -4.87 -5.13 16.67
C PHE A 186 -5.07 -3.81 15.92
N HIS A 187 -5.84 -3.87 14.84
CA HIS A 187 -6.33 -2.69 14.16
C HIS A 187 -7.38 -1.98 15.04
N PRO A 188 -7.45 -0.64 15.03
CA PRO A 188 -8.48 0.13 15.74
C PRO A 188 -9.94 -0.17 15.36
N LEU A 189 -10.19 -1.01 14.35
CA LEU A 189 -11.53 -1.43 13.96
C LEU A 189 -12.00 -2.65 14.77
N SER A 190 -11.07 -3.34 15.43
CA SER A 190 -11.39 -4.46 16.31
C SER A 190 -12.40 -4.05 17.37
N ASP A 191 -13.39 -4.89 17.61
CA ASP A 191 -14.37 -4.77 18.69
C ASP A 191 -14.30 -6.00 19.60
N ASP A 192 -15.19 -6.12 20.58
CA ASP A 192 -15.14 -7.21 21.56
C ASP A 192 -15.37 -8.59 20.92
N ASP A 193 -16.13 -8.65 19.83
CA ASP A 193 -16.52 -9.91 19.18
C ASP A 193 -15.61 -10.28 18.01
N THR A 194 -15.11 -9.28 17.27
CA THR A 194 -14.35 -9.46 16.03
C THR A 194 -13.03 -8.69 16.10
N LYS A 195 -11.93 -9.41 15.94
CA LYS A 195 -10.57 -8.88 16.04
C LYS A 195 -9.93 -8.85 14.67
N LEU A 196 -9.45 -7.67 14.30
CA LEU A 196 -8.68 -7.44 13.10
C LEU A 196 -7.21 -7.33 13.48
N ILE A 197 -6.39 -8.25 12.98
CA ILE A 197 -4.98 -8.41 13.32
C ILE A 197 -4.11 -8.01 12.13
N TYR A 198 -3.10 -7.17 12.38
CA TYR A 198 -2.03 -6.92 11.41
C TYR A 198 -1.02 -8.07 11.45
N LEU A 199 -0.96 -8.90 10.41
CA LEU A 199 0.02 -9.98 10.39
C LEU A 199 1.46 -9.43 10.33
N GLY A 200 1.67 -8.23 9.78
CA GLY A 200 2.96 -7.53 9.82
C GLY A 200 3.40 -7.08 11.23
N ALA A 201 2.50 -7.17 12.24
CA ALA A 201 2.87 -7.02 13.64
C ALA A 201 3.28 -8.35 14.29
N ILE A 202 2.95 -9.49 13.69
CA ILE A 202 3.28 -10.84 14.17
C ILE A 202 4.55 -11.38 13.50
N TRP A 203 4.68 -11.11 12.21
CA TRP A 203 5.88 -11.35 11.42
C TRP A 203 6.49 -10.00 11.07
N PRO A 204 7.81 -9.80 11.27
CA PRO A 204 8.44 -8.52 11.01
C PRO A 204 8.26 -8.14 9.54
N TYR A 205 7.44 -7.11 9.27
CA TYR A 205 7.15 -6.74 7.90
C TYR A 205 8.42 -6.35 7.12
N SER A 206 8.63 -7.05 6.00
CA SER A 206 9.69 -6.85 5.03
C SER A 206 9.13 -7.09 3.62
N ILE A 207 9.48 -6.22 2.67
CA ILE A 207 9.03 -6.34 1.28
C ILE A 207 9.63 -7.59 0.63
N SER A 208 10.92 -7.83 0.84
CA SER A 208 11.64 -8.96 0.25
C SER A 208 11.13 -10.29 0.79
N ASP A 209 10.92 -10.40 2.10
CA ASP A 209 10.34 -11.57 2.75
C ASP A 209 8.93 -11.86 2.21
N SER A 210 8.09 -10.82 2.09
CA SER A 210 6.72 -10.98 1.57
C SER A 210 6.73 -11.40 0.11
N LEU A 211 7.65 -10.87 -0.71
CA LEU A 211 7.79 -11.24 -2.11
C LEU A 211 8.29 -12.68 -2.28
N GLU A 212 9.27 -13.10 -1.48
CA GLU A 212 9.79 -14.48 -1.50
C GLU A 212 8.69 -15.47 -1.10
N CYS A 213 7.99 -15.23 0.01
CA CYS A 213 6.84 -16.02 0.44
C CYS A 213 5.77 -16.11 -0.67
N ALA A 214 5.50 -14.99 -1.35
CA ALA A 214 4.52 -14.95 -2.42
C ALA A 214 4.95 -15.78 -3.64
N ARG A 215 6.21 -15.68 -4.06
CA ARG A 215 6.76 -16.44 -5.20
C ARG A 215 6.73 -17.94 -4.94
N GLU A 216 7.06 -18.37 -3.72
CA GLU A 216 6.92 -19.76 -3.30
C GLU A 216 5.47 -20.26 -3.35
N ALA A 217 4.50 -19.33 -3.23
CA ALA A 217 3.07 -19.59 -3.35
C ALA A 217 2.53 -19.43 -4.79
N GLY A 218 3.40 -19.19 -5.79
CA GLY A 218 3.01 -19.07 -7.20
C GLY A 218 2.69 -17.65 -7.68
N PHE A 219 2.95 -16.62 -6.87
CA PHE A 219 2.81 -15.22 -7.30
C PHE A 219 3.72 -14.89 -8.48
N VAL A 220 3.19 -14.12 -9.43
CA VAL A 220 3.93 -13.55 -10.56
C VAL A 220 3.91 -12.03 -10.54
N ASP A 221 5.02 -11.41 -10.92
CA ASP A 221 5.13 -9.96 -11.11
C ASP A 221 4.79 -9.55 -12.56
N LEU A 222 4.83 -8.26 -12.86
CA LEU A 222 4.47 -7.74 -14.19
C LEU A 222 5.41 -8.23 -15.31
N ASP A 223 6.62 -8.69 -14.97
CA ASP A 223 7.60 -9.14 -15.96
C ASP A 223 7.21 -10.51 -16.55
N TYR A 224 6.42 -11.31 -15.82
CA TYR A 224 5.98 -12.64 -16.26
C TYR A 224 5.15 -12.61 -17.55
N TYR A 225 4.17 -11.70 -17.62
CA TYR A 225 3.34 -11.50 -18.82
C TYR A 225 3.89 -10.40 -19.73
N ASN A 226 4.84 -9.59 -19.24
CA ASN A 226 5.43 -8.45 -19.94
C ASN A 226 4.37 -7.51 -20.52
N GLU A 227 3.33 -7.21 -19.73
CA GLU A 227 2.10 -6.57 -20.21
C GLU A 227 2.05 -5.06 -19.98
N TRP A 228 2.83 -4.55 -19.02
CA TRP A 228 2.82 -3.15 -18.63
C TRP A 228 4.21 -2.70 -18.16
N GLN A 229 4.86 -1.92 -19.01
CA GLN A 229 6.14 -1.27 -18.69
C GLN A 229 5.85 0.03 -17.94
N ARG A 230 5.63 -0.09 -16.63
CA ARG A 230 5.18 1.02 -15.77
C ARG A 230 6.28 2.04 -15.49
N GLN A 231 5.90 3.30 -15.37
CA GLN A 231 6.80 4.41 -15.04
C GLN A 231 6.54 4.96 -13.64
N GLY A 232 7.53 5.64 -13.07
CA GLY A 232 7.42 6.21 -11.73
C GLY A 232 7.32 5.16 -10.63
N GLN A 233 8.01 4.03 -10.79
CA GLN A 233 8.07 2.89 -9.87
C GLN A 233 9.50 2.30 -9.84
N LEU A 234 9.95 1.77 -8.71
CA LEU A 234 11.26 1.10 -8.58
C LEU A 234 11.22 -0.42 -8.68
N GLU A 235 10.02 -0.97 -8.72
CA GLU A 235 9.76 -2.39 -8.65
C GLU A 235 8.57 -2.73 -9.55
N ASN A 236 8.33 -4.01 -9.82
CA ASN A 236 7.27 -4.52 -10.70
C ASN A 236 6.34 -5.53 -10.02
N PHE A 237 6.29 -5.56 -8.68
CA PHE A 237 5.61 -6.62 -7.92
C PHE A 237 4.60 -6.11 -6.87
N SER A 238 4.52 -4.81 -6.58
CA SER A 238 3.51 -4.23 -5.70
C SER A 238 2.60 -3.27 -6.45
N GLN A 239 1.33 -3.17 -6.03
CA GLN A 239 0.33 -2.32 -6.69
C GLN A 239 0.22 -2.64 -8.19
N ILE A 240 0.10 -3.93 -8.50
CA ILE A 240 0.11 -4.45 -9.87
C ILE A 240 -1.26 -4.94 -10.32
N ASP A 241 -2.25 -4.94 -9.43
CA ASP A 241 -3.54 -5.57 -9.60
C ASP A 241 -4.37 -4.89 -10.70
N SER A 242 -4.27 -3.56 -10.79
CA SER A 242 -4.94 -2.74 -11.79
C SER A 242 -4.12 -1.50 -12.17
N ILE A 243 -4.26 -1.07 -13.43
CA ILE A 243 -3.40 -0.05 -14.05
C ILE A 243 -3.69 1.34 -13.45
N GLY A 244 -4.95 1.78 -13.44
CA GLY A 244 -5.35 3.10 -12.94
C GLY A 244 -5.15 3.34 -11.43
N TYR A 245 -4.94 2.28 -10.64
CA TYR A 245 -4.83 2.39 -9.18
C TYR A 245 -3.65 3.26 -8.75
N ILE A 246 -2.51 3.15 -9.44
CA ILE A 246 -1.28 3.85 -9.04
C ILE A 246 -1.38 5.37 -9.15
N VAL A 247 -2.37 5.91 -9.87
CA VAL A 247 -2.60 7.35 -9.94
C VAL A 247 -2.91 7.94 -8.56
N ALA A 248 -3.67 7.22 -7.71
CA ALA A 248 -3.96 7.68 -6.36
C ALA A 248 -2.69 7.82 -5.51
N VAL A 249 -1.71 6.94 -5.71
CA VAL A 249 -0.42 7.01 -5.05
C VAL A 249 0.40 8.19 -5.59
N TRP A 250 0.43 8.36 -6.91
CA TRP A 250 1.13 9.49 -7.54
C TRP A 250 0.57 10.85 -7.13
N CYS A 251 -0.75 10.97 -6.93
CA CYS A 251 -1.38 12.22 -6.48
C CYS A 251 -0.84 12.77 -5.15
N LYS A 252 -0.08 11.97 -4.37
CA LYS A 252 0.69 12.45 -3.21
C LYS A 252 1.80 13.42 -3.63
N PHE A 253 2.45 13.21 -4.77
CA PHE A 253 3.61 13.99 -5.21
C PHE A 253 3.28 15.48 -5.36
N PRO A 254 2.23 15.89 -6.12
CA PRO A 254 1.86 17.30 -6.24
C PRO A 254 1.57 18.00 -4.90
N LYS A 255 1.13 17.26 -3.88
CA LYS A 255 0.77 17.80 -2.56
C LYS A 255 1.94 17.84 -1.58
N PHE A 256 2.73 16.78 -1.56
CA PHE A 256 3.67 16.49 -0.47
C PHE A 256 5.13 16.36 -0.95
N GLY A 257 5.38 16.44 -2.26
CA GLY A 257 6.72 16.34 -2.84
C GLY A 257 7.30 14.92 -2.81
N PHE A 258 6.48 13.89 -2.63
CA PHE A 258 6.90 12.51 -2.74
C PHE A 258 5.73 11.60 -3.16
N GLN A 259 6.03 10.47 -3.80
CA GLN A 259 5.08 9.36 -3.99
C GLN A 259 5.78 8.00 -3.77
N ARG A 260 5.39 7.00 -4.56
CA ARG A 260 5.75 5.59 -4.40
C ARG A 260 7.23 5.31 -4.53
N VAL A 261 7.95 6.01 -5.43
CA VAL A 261 9.41 5.82 -5.58
C VAL A 261 10.10 6.19 -4.28
N THR A 262 9.73 7.32 -3.65
CA THR A 262 10.25 7.66 -2.32
C THR A 262 9.88 6.62 -1.27
N ASP A 263 8.62 6.17 -1.22
CA ASP A 263 8.20 5.13 -0.25
C ASP A 263 9.05 3.86 -0.35
N ILE A 264 9.27 3.36 -1.57
CA ILE A 264 10.02 2.13 -1.82
C ILE A 264 11.52 2.34 -1.66
N ALA A 265 12.09 3.41 -2.20
CA ALA A 265 13.51 3.72 -2.07
C ALA A 265 13.91 3.81 -0.60
N CYS A 266 13.15 4.57 0.20
CA CYS A 266 13.42 4.71 1.61
C CYS A 266 13.28 3.38 2.38
N ARG A 267 12.38 2.47 1.96
CA ARG A 267 12.27 1.11 2.52
C ARG A 267 13.49 0.26 2.16
N PHE A 268 13.89 0.25 0.90
CA PHE A 268 15.10 -0.44 0.45
C PHE A 268 16.38 0.04 1.14
N VAL A 269 16.47 1.32 1.50
CA VAL A 269 17.57 1.80 2.36
C VAL A 269 17.52 1.17 3.76
N ARG A 270 16.33 1.05 4.37
CA ARG A 270 16.18 0.43 5.70
C ARG A 270 16.47 -1.07 5.67
N ASP A 271 16.17 -1.72 4.55
CA ASP A 271 16.41 -3.14 4.33
C ASP A 271 17.84 -3.44 3.84
N GLY A 272 18.66 -2.41 3.61
CA GLY A 272 20.06 -2.55 3.16
C GLY A 272 20.23 -2.89 1.68
N ILE A 273 19.17 -2.76 0.87
CA ILE A 273 19.15 -3.04 -0.58
C ILE A 273 19.73 -1.85 -1.36
N LEU A 274 19.46 -0.63 -0.92
CA LEU A 274 20.00 0.60 -1.52
C LEU A 274 20.82 1.38 -0.49
N THR A 275 21.87 2.07 -0.96
CA THR A 275 22.44 3.18 -0.19
C THR A 275 21.49 4.39 -0.23
N LYS A 276 21.67 5.31 0.70
CA LYS A 276 20.89 6.56 0.72
C LYS A 276 21.10 7.37 -0.58
N GLU A 277 22.33 7.42 -1.07
CA GLU A 277 22.70 8.17 -2.27
C GLU A 277 22.02 7.59 -3.52
N GLN A 278 21.97 6.25 -3.62
CA GLN A 278 21.22 5.57 -4.68
C GLN A 278 19.72 5.87 -4.59
N ALA A 279 19.15 5.82 -3.39
CA ALA A 279 17.75 6.16 -3.17
C ALA A 279 17.45 7.62 -3.56
N GLU A 280 18.30 8.57 -3.20
CA GLU A 280 18.13 9.99 -3.55
C GLU A 280 18.18 10.24 -5.07
N LEU A 281 19.03 9.51 -5.80
CA LEU A 281 19.08 9.53 -7.26
C LEU A 281 17.76 9.06 -7.86
N TYR A 282 17.29 7.87 -7.48
CA TYR A 282 16.02 7.31 -7.95
C TYR A 282 14.84 8.23 -7.66
N ILE A 283 14.78 8.81 -6.45
CA ILE A 283 13.73 9.75 -6.08
C ILE A 283 13.77 10.99 -6.98
N ALA A 284 14.96 11.55 -7.24
CA ALA A 284 15.11 12.72 -8.09
C ALA A 284 14.69 12.45 -9.54
N GLU A 285 14.99 11.26 -10.06
CA GLU A 285 14.76 10.93 -11.47
C GLU A 285 13.34 10.45 -11.75
N GLN A 286 12.72 9.71 -10.81
CA GLN A 286 11.51 8.95 -11.12
C GLN A 286 10.26 9.33 -10.29
N ASP A 287 10.40 9.88 -9.09
CA ASP A 287 9.25 10.00 -8.16
C ASP A 287 8.18 10.99 -8.68
N TRP A 288 8.57 11.98 -9.46
CA TRP A 288 7.65 12.94 -10.08
C TRP A 288 6.84 12.35 -11.25
N ILE A 289 7.25 11.23 -11.83
CA ILE A 289 6.68 10.69 -13.07
C ILE A 289 5.31 10.05 -12.77
N LEU A 290 4.27 10.55 -13.44
CA LEU A 290 2.98 9.88 -13.53
C LEU A 290 3.01 8.91 -14.70
N ASP A 291 2.70 7.64 -14.44
CA ASP A 291 2.56 6.65 -15.50
C ASP A 291 1.44 7.06 -16.49
N PRO A 292 1.73 7.20 -17.79
CA PRO A 292 0.76 7.67 -18.76
C PRO A 292 -0.36 6.65 -19.04
N ALA A 293 -0.10 5.35 -18.88
CA ALA A 293 -1.14 4.34 -19.03
C ALA A 293 -2.11 4.38 -17.84
N ALA A 294 -1.60 4.54 -16.61
CA ALA A 294 -2.39 4.74 -15.41
C ALA A 294 -3.24 6.01 -15.48
N LYS A 295 -2.67 7.15 -15.93
CA LYS A 295 -3.43 8.40 -16.14
C LYS A 295 -4.60 8.19 -17.10
N ARG A 296 -4.34 7.59 -18.27
CA ARG A 296 -5.38 7.30 -19.27
C ARG A 296 -6.45 6.36 -18.72
N ASP A 297 -6.05 5.31 -18.01
CA ASP A 297 -6.98 4.34 -17.44
C ASP A 297 -7.89 4.98 -16.39
N LEU A 298 -7.33 5.79 -15.48
CA LEU A 298 -8.12 6.57 -14.53
C LEU A 298 -9.11 7.49 -15.26
N CYS A 299 -8.62 8.34 -16.18
CA CYS A 299 -9.45 9.35 -16.85
C CYS A 299 -10.61 8.71 -17.62
N ARG A 300 -10.33 7.62 -18.34
CA ARG A 300 -11.37 6.82 -19.02
C ARG A 300 -12.34 6.19 -18.04
N THR A 301 -11.85 5.67 -16.92
CA THR A 301 -12.70 4.99 -15.92
C THR A 301 -13.71 5.95 -15.29
N ILE A 302 -13.29 7.18 -14.95
CA ILE A 302 -14.14 8.16 -14.26
C ILE A 302 -14.78 9.20 -15.21
N ASP A 303 -14.71 8.95 -16.52
CA ASP A 303 -15.32 9.76 -17.58
C ASP A 303 -14.89 11.25 -17.55
N ILE A 304 -13.57 11.49 -17.53
CA ILE A 304 -12.95 12.84 -17.62
C ILE A 304 -11.88 12.91 -18.73
N THR A 305 -11.53 14.12 -19.13
CA THR A 305 -10.38 14.36 -20.01
C THR A 305 -9.07 14.41 -19.22
N GLU A 306 -7.96 14.07 -19.87
CA GLU A 306 -6.62 14.25 -19.28
C GLU A 306 -6.32 15.72 -18.94
N GLU A 307 -6.85 16.66 -19.73
CA GLU A 307 -6.72 18.09 -19.45
C GLU A 307 -7.44 18.50 -18.16
N PHE A 308 -8.64 17.97 -17.91
CA PHE A 308 -9.35 18.20 -16.66
C PHE A 308 -8.59 17.61 -15.46
N PHE A 309 -7.98 16.43 -15.63
CA PHE A 309 -7.10 15.86 -14.61
C PHE A 309 -5.92 16.79 -14.31
N ASP A 310 -5.24 17.30 -15.33
CA ASP A 310 -4.09 18.20 -15.16
C ASP A 310 -4.49 19.53 -14.48
N GLN A 311 -5.67 20.06 -14.79
CA GLN A 311 -6.24 21.23 -14.09
C GLN A 311 -6.46 20.94 -12.60
N CYS A 312 -6.96 19.74 -12.25
CA CYS A 312 -7.09 19.31 -10.86
C CYS A 312 -5.72 19.22 -10.17
N VAL A 313 -4.71 18.68 -10.85
CA VAL A 313 -3.33 18.63 -10.32
C VAL A 313 -2.80 20.05 -10.06
N ASP A 314 -2.90 20.95 -11.03
CA ASP A 314 -2.38 22.32 -10.93
C ASP A 314 -3.06 23.14 -9.83
N LYS A 315 -4.35 22.90 -9.58
CA LYS A 315 -5.11 23.50 -8.49
C LYS A 315 -4.55 23.10 -7.11
N HIS A 316 -4.16 21.84 -6.92
CA HIS A 316 -3.72 21.31 -5.63
C HIS A 316 -2.20 21.27 -5.45
N ALA A 317 -1.44 21.59 -6.49
CA ALA A 317 0.03 21.57 -6.43
C ALA A 317 0.56 22.53 -5.35
N ASN A 318 1.39 21.99 -4.47
CA ASN A 318 2.05 22.73 -3.41
C ASN A 318 3.24 23.52 -3.97
N ARG A 319 3.01 24.80 -4.27
CA ARG A 319 3.99 25.71 -4.84
C ARG A 319 5.12 26.11 -3.88
N ASP A 320 5.03 25.77 -2.60
CA ASP A 320 6.16 25.94 -1.66
C ASP A 320 7.21 24.83 -1.84
N LEU A 321 6.79 23.66 -2.32
CA LEU A 321 7.63 22.49 -2.54
C LEU A 321 8.03 22.32 -4.01
N LEU A 322 7.12 22.67 -4.92
CA LEU A 322 7.22 22.31 -6.33
C LEU A 322 7.23 23.53 -7.25
N GLU A 323 7.87 23.35 -8.40
CA GLU A 323 7.79 24.26 -9.54
C GLU A 323 7.73 23.45 -10.85
N LYS A 324 7.22 24.07 -11.92
CA LYS A 324 7.18 23.43 -13.23
C LYS A 324 8.54 23.55 -13.92
N ASP A 325 9.04 22.46 -14.47
CA ASP A 325 10.18 22.49 -15.38
C ASP A 325 9.81 23.08 -16.76
N ILE A 326 10.80 23.15 -17.66
CA ILE A 326 10.60 23.66 -19.04
C ILE A 326 9.59 22.84 -19.86
N ASN A 327 9.34 21.59 -19.46
CA ASN A 327 8.37 20.71 -20.11
C ASN A 327 6.99 20.78 -19.44
N GLY A 328 6.82 21.63 -18.42
CA GLY A 328 5.56 21.80 -17.69
C GLY A 328 5.33 20.78 -16.58
N ASN A 329 6.31 19.93 -16.24
CA ASN A 329 6.18 18.91 -15.21
C ASN A 329 6.42 19.50 -13.82
N TRP A 330 5.60 19.11 -12.84
CA TRP A 330 5.87 19.44 -11.44
C TRP A 330 7.11 18.71 -10.94
N ARG A 331 8.07 19.47 -10.41
CA ARG A 331 9.36 19.00 -9.89
C ARG A 331 9.63 19.65 -8.54
N ARG A 332 10.36 18.97 -7.65
CA ARG A 332 10.74 19.59 -6.37
C ARG A 332 11.79 20.68 -6.58
N LYS A 333 11.63 21.79 -5.88
CA LYS A 333 12.50 22.97 -5.96
C LYS A 333 13.95 22.70 -5.56
N ASP A 334 14.19 21.73 -4.67
CA ASP A 334 15.54 21.38 -4.21
C ASP A 334 16.38 20.65 -5.27
N TYR A 335 15.79 20.28 -6.40
CA TYR A 335 16.50 19.69 -7.54
C TYR A 335 16.91 20.71 -8.60
N PHE A 336 16.44 21.95 -8.51
CA PHE A 336 16.86 23.00 -9.42
C PHE A 336 18.16 23.63 -8.90
N PRO A 337 19.10 23.99 -9.80
CA PRO A 337 20.27 24.74 -9.39
C PRO A 337 19.84 26.01 -8.68
N LYS A 338 20.39 26.29 -7.49
CA LYS A 338 20.22 27.61 -6.88
C LYS A 338 20.88 28.62 -7.84
N THR A 339 20.10 29.51 -8.43
CA THR A 339 20.65 30.68 -9.11
C THR A 339 21.43 31.48 -8.07
N PHE A 340 22.75 31.57 -8.27
CA PHE A 340 23.66 32.30 -7.40
C PHE A 340 23.44 33.81 -7.46
#